data_AF-A0A8F8AHF3-F1
#
_entry.id   AF-A0A8F8AHF3-F1
#
_cell.length_a   1.000
_cell.length_b   1.000
_cell.length_c   1.000
_cell.angle_alpha   90.00
_cell.angle_beta   90.00
_cell.angle_gamma   90.00
#
_symmetry.space_group_name_H-M   'P 1'
#
loop_
_entity.id
_entity.type
_entity.pdbx_description
1 polymer ?
#
loop_
_entity_poly.entity_id
_entity_poly.type
_entity_poly.pdbx_seq_one_letter_code
_entity_poly.pdbx_strand_id
1 'polypeptide(L)' 'MNSHRLPGKGRRIGPIMGHTMHYRRMIITLQPGYSIPPLIEKRT' A
#
# COMPACT_ATOMS: atom_id res chain seq x y z
N MET A 1 -2.13 13.02 -8.68
CA MET A 1 -2.16 11.54 -8.56
C MET A 1 -0.78 11.04 -8.90
N ASN A 2 -0.09 10.41 -7.95
CA ASN A 2 1.29 9.95 -8.13
C ASN A 2 1.37 8.45 -7.86
N SER A 3 2.19 7.72 -8.62
CA SER A 3 2.41 6.29 -8.41
C SER A 3 3.89 5.96 -8.45
N HIS A 4 4.35 5.11 -7.54
CA HIS A 4 5.74 4.67 -7.53
C HIS A 4 5.89 3.26 -6.92
N ARG A 5 7.01 2.62 -7.23
CA ARG A 5 7.40 1.35 -6.59
C ARG A 5 7.90 1.66 -5.18
N LEU A 6 7.47 0.88 -4.21
CA LEU A 6 7.99 1.00 -2.86
C LEU A 6 9.26 0.17 -2.71
N PRO A 7 10.23 0.64 -1.92
CA PRO A 7 11.40 -0.17 -1.59
C PRO A 7 10.91 -1.43 -0.89
N GLY A 8 11.28 -2.60 -1.42
CA GLY A 8 10.99 -3.87 -0.78
C GLY A 8 11.69 -3.93 0.57
N LYS A 9 10.94 -4.04 1.66
CA LYS A 9 11.50 -4.32 2.98
C LYS A 9 11.86 -5.80 3.05
N GLY A 10 13.16 -6.13 2.94
CA GLY A 10 13.64 -7.50 3.12
C GLY A 10 13.23 -8.02 4.49
N ARG A 11 12.43 -9.08 4.54
CA ARG A 11 11.98 -9.69 5.80
C ARG A 11 12.77 -10.98 5.99
N ARG A 12 13.70 -10.99 6.93
CA ARG A 12 14.46 -12.19 7.29
C ARG A 12 13.66 -13.01 8.30
N ILE A 13 13.46 -14.30 8.02
CA ILE A 13 12.88 -15.26 8.96
C ILE A 13 13.91 -16.39 9.09
N GLY A 14 14.66 -16.38 10.19
CA GLY A 14 15.76 -17.32 10.41
C GLY A 14 16.90 -17.17 9.38
N PRO A 15 17.51 -18.28 8.90
CA PRO A 15 18.54 -18.23 7.86
C PRO A 15 18.00 -17.84 6.47
N ILE A 16 16.68 -17.80 6.29
CA ILE A 16 16.04 -17.55 4.99
C ILE A 16 15.71 -16.05 4.83
N MET A 17 16.12 -15.50 3.68
CA MET A 17 15.73 -14.17 3.25
C MET A 17 14.38 -14.24 2.55
N GLY A 18 13.33 -13.73 3.18
CA GLY A 18 12.00 -13.69 2.58
C GLY A 18 11.95 -12.68 1.43
N HIS A 19 11.43 -13.12 0.28
CA HIS A 19 11.14 -12.22 -0.83
C HIS A 19 10.02 -11.26 -0.44
N THR A 20 10.28 -9.96 -0.54
CA THR A 20 9.25 -8.95 -0.33
C THR A 20 8.36 -8.85 -1.55
N MET A 21 7.04 -8.87 -1.37
CA MET A 21 6.14 -8.53 -2.46
C MET A 21 6.42 -7.10 -2.94
N HIS A 22 6.72 -6.94 -4.23
CA HIS A 22 6.93 -5.63 -4.84
C HIS A 22 5.58 -5.04 -5.26
N TYR A 23 4.94 -4.29 -4.36
CA TYR A 23 3.69 -3.58 -4.63
C TYR A 23 3.94 -2.13 -5.09
N ARG A 24 2.96 -1.58 -5.80
CA ARG A 24 2.94 -0.18 -6.26
C ARG A 24 2.04 0.63 -5.33
N ARG A 25 2.52 1.80 -4.88
CA ARG A 25 1.72 2.72 -4.06
C ARG A 25 1.21 3.86 -4.93
N MET A 26 -0.05 4.24 -4.71
CA MET A 26 -0.65 5.44 -5.30
C MET A 26 -0.92 6.46 -4.19
N ILE A 27 -0.50 7.70 -4.41
CA ILE A 27 -0.81 8.84 -3.55
C ILE A 27 -1.80 9.72 -4.32
N ILE A 28 -3.01 9.82 -3.79
CA ILE A 28 -4.07 10.67 -4.32
C ILE A 28 -4.15 11.93 -3.45
N THR A 29 -4.22 13.07 -4.11
CA THR A 29 -4.45 14.37 -3.49
C THR A 29 -5.88 14.75 -3.80
N LEU A 30 -6.66 15.03 -2.76
CA LEU A 30 -8.04 15.48 -2.90
C LEU A 30 -8.11 16.99 -2.77
N GLN A 31 -9.06 17.60 -3.48
CA GLN A 31 -9.41 18.99 -3.23
C GLN A 31 -10.09 19.12 -1.86
N PRO A 32 -9.99 20.28 -1.20
CA PRO A 32 -10.73 20.56 0.02
C PRO A 32 -12.24 20.31 -0.20
N GLY A 33 -12.89 19.63 0.75
CA GLY A 33 -14.32 19.30 0.66
C GLY A 33 -14.63 17.90 0.11
N TYR A 34 -13.63 17.14 -0.33
CA TYR A 34 -13.80 15.74 -0.73
C TYR A 34 -13.36 14.77 0.38
N SER A 35 -14.08 13.66 0.54
CA SER A 35 -13.78 12.59 1.50
C SER A 35 -13.59 11.26 0.79
N ILE A 36 -12.66 10.43 1.28
CA ILE A 36 -12.50 9.06 0.81
C ILE A 36 -13.50 8.20 1.59
N PRO A 37 -14.50 7.58 0.93
CA PRO A 37 -15.39 6.68 1.64
C PRO A 37 -14.58 5.51 2.21
N PRO A 38 -14.87 5.06 3.45
CA PRO A 38 -14.15 3.93 4.03
C PRO A 38 -14.29 2.71 3.14
N LEU A 39 -13.16 2.14 2.73
CA LEU A 39 -13.08 0.86 2.01
C LEU A 39 -13.31 -0.30 2.99
N ILE A 40 -14.41 -0.24 3.73
CA ILE A 40 -14.86 -1.35 4.57
C ILE A 40 -15.91 -2.06 3.74
N GLU A 41 -15.58 -3.25 3.22
CA GLU A 41 -16.61 -4.14 2.71
C GLU A 41 -17.57 -4.43 3.85
N LYS A 42 -18.85 -4.06 3.69
CA LYS A 42 -19.90 -4.47 4.62
C LYS A 42 -19.95 -6.00 4.57
N ARG A 43 -19.35 -6.65 5.57
CA ARG A 43 -19.57 -8.06 5.85
C ARG A 43 -21.01 -8.18 6.33
N THR A 44 -21.90 -8.51 5.41
CA THR A 44 -23.26 -8.97 5.73
C THR A 44 -23.19 -10.46 5.98
#